data_AF-A0A3C0UQA0-F1
#
_entry.id   AF-A0A3C0UQA0-F1
#
_cell.length_a   1.000
_cell.length_b   1.000
_cell.length_c   1.000
_cell.angle_alpha   90.00
_cell.angle_beta   90.00
_cell.angle_gamma   90.00
#
_symmetry.space_group_name_H-M   'P 1'
#
loop_
_entity.id
_entity.type
_entity.pdbx_description
1 polymer ?
#
loop_
_entity_poly.entity_id
_entity_poly.type
_entity_poly.pdbx_seq_one_letter_code
_entity_poly.pdbx_strand_id
1 'polypeptide(L)'
;DRLKSLQVKMTNYLDSLQKLHLSDRIFTQTKRLYNHLSSTLFTLLLGLPFYLTGLITNYIPYILPSKIARLISSDISYRAPIMMTVGILLFPIFYGFEAFIVHSLFQQRWITLVFVASLPLLGYFVLWYWDRLTRLTHLWQALRLFRQKPSLMESLTSERAKIFKALEEAKTRYLTTKR
;
A
#
# COMPACT_ATOMS: atom_id res chain seq x y z
N ASP A 1 -30.04 -4.79 21.64
CA ASP A 1 -29.01 -4.06 22.44
C ASP A 1 -27.58 -4.56 22.30
N ARG A 2 -27.28 -5.88 22.38
CA ARG A 2 -25.89 -6.38 22.26
C ARG A 2 -25.17 -6.04 20.95
N LEU A 3 -25.84 -6.11 19.80
CA LEU A 3 -25.25 -5.74 18.50
C LEU A 3 -24.85 -4.26 18.43
N LYS A 4 -25.73 -3.37 18.93
CA LYS A 4 -25.43 -1.93 19.05
C LYS A 4 -24.21 -1.70 19.94
N SER A 5 -24.11 -2.40 21.07
CA SER A 5 -22.95 -2.29 21.97
C SER A 5 -21.64 -2.78 21.34
N LEU A 6 -21.70 -3.80 20.47
CA LEU A 6 -20.54 -4.30 19.74
C LEU A 6 -20.10 -3.32 18.66
N GLN A 7 -21.06 -2.72 17.95
CA GLN A 7 -20.80 -1.68 16.96
C GLN A 7 -20.10 -0.48 17.60
N VAL A 8 -20.57 0.01 18.75
CA VAL A 8 -19.94 1.12 19.49
C VAL A 8 -18.51 0.78 19.89
N LYS A 9 -18.26 -0.41 20.45
CA LYS A 9 -16.91 -0.86 20.81
C LYS A 9 -15.98 -0.94 19.60
N MET A 10 -16.48 -1.44 18.47
CA MET A 10 -15.70 -1.52 17.25
C MET A 10 -15.37 -0.13 16.68
N THR A 11 -16.33 0.80 16.68
CA THR A 11 -16.08 2.17 16.26
C THR A 11 -15.05 2.86 17.14
N ASN A 12 -15.15 2.72 18.47
CA ASN A 12 -14.20 3.32 19.42
C ASN A 12 -12.78 2.74 19.25
N TYR A 13 -12.67 1.44 19.01
CA TYR A 13 -11.41 0.79 18.70
C TYR A 13 -10.79 1.34 17.40
N LEU A 14 -11.59 1.43 16.33
CA LEU A 14 -11.13 1.95 15.03
C LEU A 14 -10.73 3.43 15.12
N ASP A 15 -11.47 4.24 15.87
CA ASP A 15 -11.15 5.65 16.12
C ASP A 15 -9.84 5.79 16.91
N SER A 16 -9.63 4.93 17.91
CA SER A 16 -8.37 4.87 18.67
C SER A 16 -7.18 4.49 17.79
N LEU A 17 -7.35 3.52 16.88
CA LEU A 17 -6.32 3.19 15.89
C LEU A 17 -6.05 4.35 14.93
N GLN A 18 -7.09 5.03 14.45
CA GLN A 18 -6.97 6.17 13.55
C GLN A 18 -6.21 7.33 14.22
N LYS A 19 -6.55 7.67 15.47
CA LYS A 19 -5.85 8.70 16.28
C LYS A 19 -4.37 8.38 16.49
N LEU A 20 -4.02 7.10 16.56
CA LEU A 20 -2.65 6.63 16.72
C LEU A 20 -1.94 6.39 15.37
N HIS A 21 -2.61 6.65 14.24
CA HIS A 21 -2.14 6.31 12.88
C HIS A 21 -1.71 4.84 12.73
N LEU A 22 -2.38 3.95 13.45
CA LEU A 22 -2.12 2.51 13.42
C LEU A 22 -3.08 1.80 12.48
N SER A 23 -2.54 0.84 11.72
CA SER A 23 -3.35 -0.12 10.97
C SER A 23 -3.59 -1.38 11.82
N ASP A 24 -4.79 -1.97 11.79
CA ASP A 24 -5.06 -3.27 12.44
C ASP A 24 -4.10 -4.37 11.96
N ARG A 25 -3.59 -4.24 10.73
CA ARG A 25 -2.59 -5.15 10.14
C ARG A 25 -1.34 -5.31 10.99
N ILE A 26 -1.03 -4.33 11.84
CA ILE A 26 0.09 -4.37 12.76
C ILE A 26 -0.05 -5.55 13.73
N PHE A 27 -1.23 -5.83 14.28
CA PHE A 27 -1.41 -6.90 15.26
C PHE A 27 -1.23 -8.32 14.67
N THR A 28 -1.37 -8.47 13.36
CA THR A 28 -1.20 -9.76 12.66
C THR A 28 0.17 -9.89 11.97
N GLN A 29 0.72 -8.80 11.42
CA GLN A 29 1.94 -8.83 10.60
C GLN A 29 3.24 -8.59 11.40
N THR A 30 3.17 -7.98 12.58
CA THR A 30 4.37 -7.58 13.36
C THR A 30 5.28 -8.76 13.70
N LYS A 31 4.70 -9.90 14.12
CA LYS A 31 5.49 -11.07 14.52
C LYS A 31 6.26 -11.71 13.35
N ARG A 32 5.66 -11.73 12.15
CA ARG A 32 6.26 -12.33 10.94
C ARG A 32 7.31 -11.41 10.31
N LEU A 33 7.08 -10.10 10.28
CA LEU A 33 8.08 -9.17 9.73
C LEU A 33 9.27 -8.96 10.64
N TYR A 34 9.10 -9.01 11.97
CA TYR A 34 10.23 -8.94 12.90
C TYR A 34 11.26 -10.05 12.62
N ASN A 35 10.78 -11.27 12.38
CA ASN A 35 11.64 -12.43 12.07
C ASN A 35 12.37 -12.32 10.72
N HIS A 36 11.92 -11.45 9.81
CA HIS A 36 12.52 -11.24 8.49
C HIS A 36 12.97 -9.79 8.27
N LEU A 37 13.21 -9.04 9.35
CA LEU A 37 13.49 -7.61 9.26
C LEU A 37 14.81 -7.34 8.55
N SER A 38 15.85 -8.13 8.85
CA SER A 38 17.18 -7.99 8.24
C SER A 38 17.16 -8.26 6.74
N SER A 39 16.52 -9.35 6.30
CA SER A 39 16.40 -9.67 4.87
C SER A 39 15.53 -8.66 4.13
N THR A 40 14.48 -8.13 4.77
CA THR A 40 13.64 -7.07 4.21
C THR A 40 14.42 -5.77 4.02
N LEU A 41 15.20 -5.36 5.03
CA LEU A 41 16.05 -4.16 4.96
C LEU A 41 17.14 -4.30 3.89
N PHE A 42 17.79 -5.46 3.81
CA PHE A 42 18.79 -5.72 2.78
C PHE A 42 18.20 -5.66 1.37
N THR A 43 17.02 -6.27 1.18
CA THR A 43 16.29 -6.22 -0.11
C THR A 43 15.91 -4.78 -0.48
N LEU A 44 15.48 -3.97 0.48
CA LEU A 44 15.16 -2.56 0.24
C LEU A 44 16.42 -1.77 -0.12
N LEU A 45 17.52 -1.96 0.61
CA LEU A 45 18.76 -1.24 0.34
C LEU A 45 19.32 -1.55 -1.06
N LEU A 46 19.32 -2.83 -1.46
CA LEU A 46 19.73 -3.23 -2.81
C LEU A 46 18.76 -2.78 -3.90
N GLY A 47 17.46 -2.74 -3.58
CA GLY A 47 16.41 -2.31 -4.50
C GLY A 47 16.32 -0.79 -4.68
N LEU A 48 16.90 -0.01 -3.76
CA LEU A 48 16.81 1.45 -3.76
C LEU A 48 17.22 2.12 -5.09
N PRO A 49 18.37 1.81 -5.73
CA PRO A 49 18.74 2.44 -7.00
C PRO A 49 17.70 2.17 -8.11
N PHE A 50 17.21 0.93 -8.21
CA PHE A 50 16.18 0.55 -9.19
C PHE A 50 14.82 1.21 -8.88
N TYR A 51 14.50 1.36 -7.60
CA TYR A 51 13.32 2.08 -7.18
C TYR A 51 13.39 3.55 -7.58
N LEU A 52 14.54 4.22 -7.37
CA LEU A 52 14.71 5.63 -7.72
C LEU A 52 14.64 5.85 -9.24
N THR A 53 15.31 5.02 -10.03
CA THR A 53 15.26 5.13 -11.49
C THR A 53 13.84 4.88 -12.01
N GLY A 54 13.20 3.81 -11.53
CA GLY A 54 11.80 3.52 -11.88
C GLY A 54 10.85 4.61 -11.44
N LEU A 55 11.08 5.21 -10.27
CA LEU A 55 10.24 6.30 -9.77
C LEU A 55 10.38 7.49 -10.71
N ILE A 56 11.60 7.92 -11.05
CA ILE A 56 11.81 9.07 -11.95
C ILE A 56 11.11 8.87 -13.29
N THR A 57 11.24 7.68 -13.90
CA THR A 57 10.66 7.41 -15.23
C THR A 57 9.16 7.14 -15.21
N ASN A 58 8.62 6.61 -14.10
CA ASN A 58 7.20 6.24 -14.03
C ASN A 58 6.34 7.19 -13.20
N TYR A 59 6.92 8.17 -12.51
CA TYR A 59 6.19 9.06 -11.61
C TYR A 59 5.08 9.84 -12.34
N ILE A 60 5.44 10.47 -13.46
CA ILE A 60 4.50 11.26 -14.25
C ILE A 60 3.41 10.38 -14.88
N PRO A 61 3.73 9.31 -15.64
CA PRO A 61 2.69 8.47 -16.25
C PRO A 61 1.80 7.75 -15.22
N TYR A 62 2.25 7.55 -13.97
CA TYR A 62 1.38 7.02 -12.91
C TYR A 62 0.43 8.05 -12.30
N ILE A 63 0.88 9.27 -12.04
CA ILE A 63 0.08 10.25 -11.32
C ILE A 63 -0.91 10.96 -12.23
N LEU A 64 -0.53 11.19 -13.48
CA LEU A 64 -1.28 12.03 -14.39
C LEU A 64 -2.67 11.45 -14.75
N PRO A 65 -2.84 10.15 -15.05
CA PRO A 65 -4.16 9.56 -15.26
C PRO A 65 -5.10 9.75 -14.07
N SER A 66 -4.58 9.59 -12.84
CA SER A 66 -5.37 9.76 -11.62
C SER A 66 -5.78 11.21 -11.38
N LYS A 67 -4.91 12.17 -11.69
CA LYS A 67 -5.25 13.61 -11.63
C LYS A 67 -6.30 13.98 -12.67
N ILE A 68 -6.13 13.54 -13.91
CA ILE A 68 -7.06 13.80 -15.01
C ILE A 68 -8.43 13.17 -14.72
N ALA A 69 -8.47 11.91 -14.26
CA ALA A 69 -9.73 11.25 -13.94
C ALA A 69 -10.53 11.97 -12.84
N ARG A 70 -9.84 12.49 -11.81
CA ARG A 70 -10.47 13.30 -10.76
C ARG A 70 -10.95 14.66 -11.24
N LEU A 71 -10.31 15.22 -12.27
CA LEU A 71 -10.73 16.48 -12.88
C LEU A 71 -11.96 16.28 -13.77
N ILE A 72 -12.03 15.16 -14.51
CA ILE A 72 -13.13 14.87 -15.44
C ILE A 72 -14.38 14.40 -14.71
N SER A 73 -14.25 13.51 -13.70
CA SER A 73 -15.39 12.93 -13.00
C SER A 73 -15.25 12.97 -11.48
N SER A 74 -16.27 13.51 -10.83
CA SER A 74 -16.43 13.45 -9.37
C SER A 74 -16.86 12.05 -8.89
N ASP A 75 -17.65 11.31 -9.68
CA ASP A 75 -18.09 9.95 -9.36
C ASP A 75 -16.95 8.94 -9.53
N ILE A 76 -16.73 8.16 -8.47
CA ILE A 76 -15.68 7.16 -8.35
C ILE A 76 -15.84 6.00 -9.34
N SER A 77 -17.07 5.68 -9.74
CA SER A 77 -17.41 4.59 -10.66
C SER A 77 -16.82 4.82 -12.05
N TYR A 78 -16.75 6.08 -12.48
CA TYR A 78 -16.18 6.45 -13.77
C TYR A 78 -14.66 6.68 -13.74
N ARG A 79 -14.04 6.79 -12.55
CA ARG A 79 -12.62 7.12 -12.45
C ARG A 79 -11.73 6.02 -13.02
N ALA A 80 -12.03 4.74 -12.75
CA ALA A 80 -11.18 3.64 -13.21
C ALA A 80 -11.13 3.52 -14.75
N PRO A 81 -12.27 3.54 -15.48
CA PRO A 81 -12.26 3.59 -16.93
C PRO A 81 -11.49 4.80 -17.49
N ILE A 82 -11.69 6.00 -16.93
CA ILE A 82 -10.97 7.21 -17.39
C ILE A 82 -9.46 7.06 -17.16
N MET A 83 -9.03 6.59 -15.99
CA MET A 83 -7.61 6.34 -15.72
C MET A 83 -7.01 5.33 -16.70
N MET A 84 -7.75 4.29 -17.07
CA MET A 84 -7.30 3.30 -18.04
C MET A 84 -7.13 3.91 -19.43
N THR A 85 -8.15 4.63 -19.94
CA THR A 85 -8.10 5.29 -21.26
C THR A 85 -6.98 6.32 -21.34
N VAL A 86 -6.87 7.18 -20.32
CA VAL A 86 -5.82 8.20 -20.25
C VAL A 86 -4.44 7.54 -20.10
N GLY A 87 -4.33 6.48 -19.31
CA GLY A 87 -3.09 5.71 -19.16
C GLY A 87 -2.60 5.10 -20.47
N ILE A 88 -3.48 4.50 -21.26
CA ILE A 88 -3.14 3.92 -22.58
C ILE A 88 -2.50 4.96 -23.51
N LEU A 89 -2.90 6.22 -23.42
CA LEU A 89 -2.34 7.30 -24.23
C LEU A 89 -1.06 7.87 -23.63
N LEU A 90 -1.06 8.16 -22.32
CA LEU A 90 0.06 8.84 -21.67
C LEU A 90 1.31 7.98 -21.58
N PHE A 91 1.20 6.70 -21.27
CA PHE A 91 2.37 5.83 -21.09
C PHE A 91 3.24 5.75 -22.35
N PRO A 92 2.69 5.45 -23.55
CA PRO A 92 3.48 5.47 -24.78
C PRO A 92 4.10 6.83 -25.09
N ILE A 93 3.40 7.93 -24.81
CA ILE A 93 3.93 9.29 -25.04
C ILE A 93 5.14 9.56 -24.15
N PHE A 94 5.03 9.30 -22.84
CA PHE A 94 6.13 9.49 -21.91
C PHE A 94 7.30 8.55 -22.18
N TYR A 95 7.04 7.27 -22.42
CA TYR A 95 8.09 6.31 -22.74
C TYR A 95 8.76 6.61 -24.08
N GLY A 96 7.99 7.08 -25.08
CA GLY A 96 8.55 7.53 -26.36
C GLY A 96 9.47 8.74 -26.19
N PHE A 97 9.08 9.69 -25.33
CA PHE A 97 9.92 10.85 -25.00
C PHE A 97 11.21 10.44 -24.26
N GLU A 98 11.12 9.55 -23.27
CA GLU A 98 12.30 9.03 -22.58
C GLU A 98 13.20 8.21 -23.52
N ALA A 99 12.62 7.39 -24.39
CA ALA A 99 13.33 6.64 -25.41
C ALA A 99 14.09 7.58 -26.36
N PHE A 100 13.47 8.69 -26.78
CA PHE A 100 14.11 9.71 -27.61
C PHE A 100 15.30 10.35 -26.91
N ILE A 101 15.18 10.71 -25.62
CA ILE A 101 16.28 11.26 -24.83
C ILE A 101 17.43 10.24 -24.74
N VAL A 102 17.14 9.00 -24.35
CA VAL A 102 18.15 7.94 -24.22
C VAL A 102 18.81 7.64 -25.56
N HIS A 103 18.03 7.56 -26.64
CA HIS A 103 18.59 7.35 -27.97
C HIS A 103 19.51 8.49 -28.40
N SER A 104 19.15 9.75 -28.11
CA SER A 104 19.95 10.92 -28.45
C SER A 104 21.28 10.96 -27.68
N LEU A 105 21.29 10.50 -26.42
CA LEU A 105 22.48 10.48 -25.57
C LEU A 105 23.46 9.35 -25.93
N PHE A 106 22.94 8.13 -26.17
CA PHE A 106 23.79 6.96 -26.38
C PHE A 106 24.00 6.61 -27.86
N GLN A 107 23.11 7.07 -28.75
CA GLN A 107 23.10 6.80 -30.20
C GLN A 107 23.11 5.31 -30.58
N GLN A 108 22.84 4.43 -29.62
CA GLN A 108 22.85 2.97 -29.78
C GLN A 108 21.43 2.42 -29.66
N ARG A 109 20.94 1.82 -30.74
CA ARG A 109 19.57 1.25 -30.81
C ARG A 109 19.35 0.17 -29.76
N TRP A 110 20.33 -0.69 -29.51
CA TRP A 110 20.22 -1.77 -28.52
C TRP A 110 20.05 -1.24 -27.09
N ILE A 111 20.78 -0.18 -26.72
CA ILE A 111 20.64 0.45 -25.40
C ILE A 111 19.23 1.03 -25.24
N THR A 112 18.73 1.73 -26.26
CA THR A 112 17.37 2.28 -26.25
C THR A 112 16.32 1.18 -26.12
N LEU A 113 16.44 0.07 -26.86
CA LEU A 113 15.49 -1.04 -26.80
C LEU A 113 15.47 -1.71 -25.42
N VAL A 114 16.65 -1.98 -24.84
CA VAL A 114 16.75 -2.55 -23.49
C VAL A 114 16.17 -1.59 -22.45
N PHE A 115 16.45 -0.29 -22.58
CA PHE A 115 15.90 0.74 -21.70
C PHE A 115 14.37 0.77 -21.77
N VAL A 116 13.78 0.84 -22.97
CA VAL A 116 12.31 0.86 -23.15
C VAL A 116 11.67 -0.42 -22.61
N ALA A 117 12.27 -1.59 -22.86
CA ALA A 117 11.78 -2.85 -22.32
C ALA A 117 11.86 -2.91 -20.78
N SER A 118 12.82 -2.19 -20.18
CA SER A 118 12.96 -2.10 -18.73
C SER A 118 11.94 -1.18 -18.06
N LEU A 119 11.37 -0.20 -18.78
CA LEU A 119 10.46 0.80 -18.20
C LEU A 119 9.22 0.19 -17.51
N PRO A 120 8.46 -0.74 -18.13
CA PRO A 120 7.34 -1.39 -17.46
C PRO A 120 7.78 -2.22 -16.23
N LEU A 121 8.94 -2.87 -16.32
CA LEU A 121 9.48 -3.70 -15.24
C LEU A 121 9.87 -2.83 -14.04
N LEU A 122 10.54 -1.71 -14.29
CA LEU A 122 10.89 -0.73 -13.27
C LEU A 122 9.65 -0.09 -12.65
N GLY A 123 8.64 0.24 -13.47
CA GLY A 123 7.38 0.77 -12.98
C GLY A 123 6.67 -0.20 -12.04
N TYR A 124 6.57 -1.48 -12.43
CA TYR A 124 6.02 -2.51 -11.55
C TYR A 124 6.84 -2.68 -10.26
N PHE A 125 8.17 -2.64 -10.38
CA PHE A 125 9.07 -2.72 -9.24
C PHE A 125 8.85 -1.57 -8.24
N VAL A 126 8.59 -0.35 -8.73
CA VAL A 126 8.26 0.81 -7.88
C VAL A 126 7.04 0.55 -7.02
N LEU A 127 5.96 -0.01 -7.59
CA LEU A 127 4.73 -0.31 -6.85
C LEU A 127 4.99 -1.35 -5.75
N TRP A 128 5.70 -2.42 -6.10
CA TRP A 128 6.09 -3.47 -5.14
C TRP A 128 7.00 -2.95 -4.04
N TYR A 129 7.96 -2.09 -4.38
CA TYR A 129 8.92 -1.52 -3.44
C TYR A 129 8.23 -0.55 -2.48
N TRP A 130 7.34 0.30 -2.99
CA TRP A 130 6.53 1.23 -2.19
C TRP A 130 5.63 0.50 -1.18
N ASP A 131 5.00 -0.58 -1.61
CA ASP A 131 4.17 -1.43 -0.75
C ASP A 131 5.01 -2.12 0.36
N ARG A 132 6.27 -2.48 0.09
CA ARG A 132 7.19 -2.95 1.15
C ARG A 132 7.62 -1.84 2.09
N LEU A 133 7.93 -0.66 1.56
CA LEU A 133 8.37 0.49 2.35
C LEU A 133 7.27 0.93 3.33
N THR A 134 6.02 1.01 2.86
CA THR A 134 4.86 1.36 3.71
C THR A 134 4.59 0.33 4.79
N ARG A 135 4.72 -0.98 4.51
CA ARG A 135 4.68 -2.00 5.57
C ARG A 135 5.75 -1.78 6.64
N LEU A 136 6.97 -1.46 6.22
CA LEU A 136 8.07 -1.21 7.14
C LEU A 136 7.79 0.02 8.01
N THR A 137 7.27 1.11 7.46
CA THR A 137 6.91 2.30 8.26
C THR A 137 5.82 2.00 9.28
N HIS A 138 4.82 1.18 8.95
CA HIS A 138 3.79 0.76 9.92
C HIS A 138 4.38 -0.07 11.08
N LEU A 139 5.37 -0.91 10.81
CA LEU A 139 6.06 -1.67 11.86
C LEU A 139 6.91 -0.79 12.74
N TRP A 140 7.65 0.16 12.18
CA TRP A 140 8.42 1.12 12.97
C TRP A 140 7.52 1.93 13.89
N GLN A 141 6.36 2.37 13.40
CA GLN A 141 5.34 3.05 14.22
C GLN A 141 4.84 2.14 15.35
N ALA A 142 4.56 0.88 15.06
CA ALA A 142 4.14 -0.11 16.05
C ALA A 142 5.21 -0.31 17.14
N LEU A 143 6.45 -0.63 16.73
CA LEU A 143 7.57 -0.87 17.63
C LEU A 143 7.84 0.35 18.52
N ARG A 144 7.75 1.55 17.96
CA ARG A 144 7.85 2.80 18.71
C ARG A 144 6.77 2.89 19.79
N LEU A 145 5.51 2.60 19.47
CA LEU A 145 4.42 2.66 20.44
C LEU A 145 4.48 1.53 21.48
N PHE A 146 4.85 0.31 21.09
CA PHE A 146 5.13 -0.78 22.04
C PHE A 146 6.19 -0.39 23.06
N ARG A 147 7.23 0.33 22.62
CA ARG A 147 8.31 0.80 23.50
C ARG A 147 7.91 2.02 24.35
N GLN A 148 7.14 2.96 23.81
CA GLN A 148 6.80 4.22 24.47
C GLN A 148 5.56 4.14 25.38
N LYS A 149 4.58 3.29 25.03
CA LYS A 149 3.28 3.18 25.73
C LYS A 149 2.83 1.71 25.82
N PRO A 150 3.55 0.86 26.58
CA PRO A 150 3.27 -0.57 26.64
C PRO A 150 1.87 -0.88 27.17
N SER A 151 1.40 -0.17 28.20
CA SER A 151 0.07 -0.34 28.78
C SER A 151 -1.08 -0.02 27.80
N LEU A 152 -0.92 1.00 26.96
CA LEU A 152 -1.88 1.34 25.90
C LEU A 152 -1.91 0.26 24.82
N MET A 153 -0.77 -0.32 24.46
CA MET A 153 -0.72 -1.35 23.43
C MET A 153 -1.32 -2.67 23.94
N GLU A 154 -1.11 -2.99 25.21
CA GLU A 154 -1.73 -4.13 25.88
C GLU A 154 -3.26 -3.96 25.94
N SER A 155 -3.76 -2.76 26.27
CA SER A 155 -5.20 -2.50 26.30
C SER A 155 -5.84 -2.62 24.91
N LEU A 156 -5.20 -2.08 23.86
CA LEU A 156 -5.65 -2.22 22.47
C LEU A 156 -5.66 -3.68 22.00
N THR A 157 -4.64 -4.46 22.39
CA THR A 157 -4.55 -5.89 22.05
C THR A 157 -5.67 -6.68 22.74
N SER A 158 -5.95 -6.38 24.01
CA SER A 158 -7.04 -6.99 24.79
C SER A 158 -8.42 -6.61 24.23
N GLU A 159 -8.62 -5.34 23.88
CA GLU A 159 -9.86 -4.85 23.28
C GLU A 159 -10.14 -5.53 21.94
N ARG A 160 -9.12 -5.64 21.08
CA ARG A 160 -9.21 -6.39 19.82
C ARG A 160 -9.62 -7.84 20.06
N ALA A 161 -8.97 -8.54 21.00
CA ALA A 161 -9.29 -9.93 21.30
C ALA A 161 -10.76 -10.10 21.77
N LYS A 162 -11.26 -9.18 22.59
CA LYS A 162 -12.66 -9.16 23.04
C LYS A 162 -13.64 -8.94 21.89
N ILE A 163 -13.34 -8.01 20.98
CA ILE A 163 -14.18 -7.75 19.79
C ILE A 163 -14.23 -9.00 18.89
N PHE A 164 -13.08 -9.59 18.57
CA PHE A 164 -13.01 -10.80 17.74
C PHE A 164 -13.77 -11.97 18.35
N LYS A 165 -13.63 -12.19 19.66
CA LYS A 165 -14.39 -13.23 20.38
C LYS A 165 -15.90 -12.99 20.29
N ALA A 166 -16.36 -11.75 20.52
CA ALA A 166 -17.78 -11.41 20.42
C ALA A 166 -18.34 -11.59 19.00
N LEU A 167 -17.54 -11.30 17.97
CA LEU A 167 -17.92 -11.54 16.57
C LEU A 167 -18.04 -13.02 16.23
N GLU A 168 -17.09 -13.86 16.67
CA GLU A 168 -17.16 -15.32 16.49
C GLU A 168 -18.39 -15.92 17.20
N GLU A 169 -18.68 -15.48 18.43
CA GLU A 169 -19.87 -15.93 19.16
C GLU A 169 -21.18 -15.50 18.48
N ALA A 170 -21.22 -14.31 17.88
CA ALA A 170 -22.39 -13.81 17.15
C ALA A 170 -22.59 -14.58 15.83
N LYS A 171 -21.51 -14.83 15.09
CA LYS A 171 -21.49 -15.64 13.87
C LYS A 171 -21.98 -17.06 14.16
N THR A 172 -21.43 -17.71 15.18
CA THR A 172 -21.81 -19.08 15.56
C THR A 172 -23.29 -19.16 15.87
N ARG A 173 -23.82 -18.20 16.64
CA ARG A 173 -25.26 -18.12 16.95
C ARG A 173 -26.14 -17.94 15.72
N TYR A 174 -25.76 -17.05 14.80
CA TYR A 174 -26.51 -16.85 13.56
C TYR A 174 -26.56 -18.15 12.72
N LEU A 175 -25.44 -18.86 12.61
CA LEU A 175 -25.37 -20.13 11.88
C LEU A 175 -26.19 -21.23 12.55
N THR A 176 -26.28 -21.26 13.88
CA THR A 176 -27.11 -22.23 14.61
C THR A 176 -28.61 -21.90 14.57
N THR A 177 -29.01 -20.63 14.53
CA THR A 177 -30.43 -20.22 14.42
C THR A 177 -31.00 -20.43 13.01
N LYS A 178 -30.14 -20.51 11.99
CA LYS A 178 -30.52 -20.69 10.59
C LYS A 178 -30.52 -22.16 10.12
N ARG A 179 -30.11 -23.08 11.00
CA ARG A 179 -30.27 -24.53 10.85
C ARG A 179 -31.56 -24.96 11.52
#